data_AF-A0A7S2GRQ2-F1
#
_entry.id   AF-A0A7S2GRQ2-F1
#
_cell.length_a   1.000
_cell.length_b   1.000
_cell.length_c   1.000
_cell.angle_alpha   90.00
_cell.angle_beta   90.00
_cell.angle_gamma   90.00
#
_symmetry.space_group_name_H-M   'P 1'
#
loop_
_entity.id
_entity.type
_entity.pdbx_description
1 polymer ?
#
loop_
_entity_poly.entity_id
_entity_poly.type
_entity_poly.pdbx_seq_one_letter_code
_entity_poly.pdbx_strand_id
1 'polypeptide(L)'
;GSTRSATGDEGRVDWSVAAGLCGFPCAPILSATLLCTLDGSTPEEAVYTGTRGTLRIHRAAHTPTRLTLALTASREEVEEETYEFPLPPVPEAALPFNYPGSQGFIYEAEAVHAALRAGKLECDDWTHEDSVTTQACIDAIRRQVVTPRDGHVKHLEAVS
;
A
#
# COMPACT_ATOMS: atom_id res chain seq x y z
N GLY A 1 -9.93 10.80 -9.56
CA GLY A 1 -9.20 11.46 -8.45
C GLY A 1 -9.37 12.96 -8.54
N SER A 2 -9.03 13.68 -7.47
CA SER A 2 -8.88 15.13 -7.44
C SER A 2 -7.40 15.50 -7.44
N THR A 3 -7.07 16.69 -7.94
CA THR A 3 -5.69 17.18 -8.06
C THR A 3 -5.63 18.66 -7.70
N ARG A 4 -4.55 19.10 -7.07
CA ARG A 4 -4.27 20.52 -6.74
C ARG A 4 -3.00 21.00 -7.44
N SER A 5 -2.82 22.32 -7.51
CA SER A 5 -1.56 22.89 -7.99
C SER A 5 -0.43 22.51 -7.04
N ALA A 6 0.70 22.07 -7.60
CA ALA A 6 1.94 21.93 -6.84
C ALA A 6 2.42 23.30 -6.35
N THR A 7 3.16 23.33 -5.25
CA THR A 7 3.89 24.53 -4.84
C THR A 7 4.99 24.82 -5.87
N GLY A 8 5.08 26.06 -6.38
CA GLY A 8 6.21 26.49 -7.23
C GLY A 8 6.08 26.29 -8.75
N ASP A 9 4.88 26.42 -9.34
CA ASP A 9 4.62 26.29 -10.80
C ASP A 9 4.92 24.91 -11.44
N GLU A 10 5.29 23.90 -10.64
CA GLU A 10 5.69 22.55 -11.06
C GLU A 10 4.53 21.64 -11.52
N GLY A 11 3.35 22.19 -11.83
CA GLY A 11 2.21 21.46 -12.38
C GLY A 11 1.16 21.07 -11.34
N ARG A 12 0.57 19.87 -11.49
CA ARG A 12 -0.52 19.38 -10.64
C ARG A 12 -0.11 18.11 -9.90
N VAL A 13 -0.45 18.05 -8.62
CA VAL A 13 -0.34 16.84 -7.79
C VAL A 13 -1.71 16.24 -7.60
N ASP A 14 -1.78 14.91 -7.59
CA ASP A 14 -2.93 14.20 -7.08
C ASP A 14 -3.11 14.49 -5.59
N TRP A 15 -4.36 14.75 -5.22
CA TRP A 15 -4.73 15.14 -3.86
C TRP A 15 -5.64 14.10 -3.21
N SER A 16 -6.47 13.44 -4.01
CA SER A 16 -7.27 12.30 -3.60
C SER A 16 -7.47 11.35 -4.77
N VAL A 17 -7.14 10.07 -4.58
CA VAL A 17 -7.26 9.05 -5.62
C VAL A 17 -7.93 7.81 -5.03
N ALA A 18 -9.04 7.41 -5.65
CA ALA A 18 -9.59 6.07 -5.52
C ALA A 18 -9.26 5.31 -6.81
N ALA A 19 -8.74 4.09 -6.67
CA ALA A 19 -8.41 3.22 -7.80
C ALA A 19 -8.91 1.79 -7.56
N GLY A 20 -9.35 1.14 -8.63
CA GLY A 20 -9.63 -0.29 -8.67
C GLY A 20 -8.62 -0.99 -9.57
N LEU A 21 -8.08 -2.10 -9.10
CA LEU A 21 -7.15 -2.95 -9.84
C LEU A 21 -7.74 -4.36 -9.96
N CYS A 22 -7.51 -5.00 -11.10
CA CYS A 22 -7.91 -6.38 -11.36
C CYS A 22 -6.95 -7.01 -12.37
N GLY A 23 -7.03 -8.34 -12.55
CA GLY A 23 -6.23 -9.03 -13.56
C GLY A 23 -4.76 -9.20 -13.16
N PHE A 24 -4.48 -9.45 -11.87
CA PHE A 24 -3.12 -9.71 -11.39
C PHE A 24 -2.51 -10.91 -12.13
N PRO A 25 -1.27 -10.83 -12.67
CA PRO A 25 -0.72 -11.85 -13.56
C PRO A 25 -0.75 -13.27 -13.00
N CYS A 26 -0.43 -13.42 -11.72
CA CYS A 26 -0.40 -14.71 -11.04
C CYS A 26 -1.78 -15.18 -10.54
N ALA A 27 -2.76 -14.29 -10.49
CA ALA A 27 -4.11 -14.58 -10.03
C ALA A 27 -5.14 -13.60 -10.62
N PRO A 28 -5.55 -13.78 -11.90
CA PRO A 28 -6.37 -12.81 -12.62
C PRO A 28 -7.76 -12.56 -12.00
N ILE A 29 -8.23 -13.50 -11.17
CA ILE A 29 -9.50 -13.40 -10.43
C ILE A 29 -9.46 -12.41 -9.27
N LEU A 30 -8.26 -11.98 -8.85
CA LEU A 30 -8.12 -11.05 -7.74
C LEU A 30 -8.45 -9.62 -8.19
N SER A 31 -9.01 -8.86 -7.27
CA SER A 31 -9.27 -7.44 -7.41
C SER A 31 -8.89 -6.71 -6.13
N ALA A 32 -8.43 -5.47 -6.25
CA ALA A 32 -8.14 -4.61 -5.12
C ALA A 32 -8.75 -3.23 -5.34
N THR A 33 -9.14 -2.57 -4.27
CA THR A 33 -9.50 -1.15 -4.27
C THR A 33 -8.63 -0.41 -3.26
N LEU A 34 -8.21 0.79 -3.62
CA LEU A 34 -7.42 1.64 -2.75
C LEU A 34 -7.93 3.08 -2.79
N LEU A 35 -7.88 3.73 -1.63
CA LEU A 35 -8.15 5.16 -1.48
C LEU A 35 -6.94 5.78 -0.77
N CYS A 36 -6.29 6.72 -1.44
CA CYS A 36 -5.27 7.57 -0.85
C CYS A 36 -5.75 9.02 -0.96
N THR A 37 -5.75 9.76 0.15
CA THR A 37 -6.28 11.12 0.17
C THR A 37 -5.56 12.00 1.18
N LEU A 38 -5.28 13.23 0.77
CA LEU A 38 -4.79 14.31 1.63
C LEU A 38 -5.94 15.19 2.15
N ASP A 39 -7.19 14.92 1.73
CA ASP A 39 -8.38 15.73 2.06
C ASP A 39 -9.16 15.28 3.30
N GLY A 40 -8.78 14.18 3.93
CA GLY A 40 -9.50 13.69 5.11
C GLY A 40 -8.85 12.49 5.77
N SER A 41 -9.21 12.24 7.03
CA SER A 41 -8.82 11.00 7.71
C SER A 41 -9.57 9.83 7.08
N THR A 42 -8.84 8.76 6.80
CA THR A 42 -9.42 7.48 6.39
C THR A 42 -9.34 6.50 7.57
N PRO A 43 -9.99 5.33 7.48
CA PRO A 43 -9.75 4.25 8.43
C PRO A 43 -8.28 3.79 8.47
N GLU A 44 -7.50 3.99 7.40
CA GLU A 44 -6.10 3.55 7.28
C GLU A 44 -5.90 2.06 7.59
N GLU A 45 -6.83 1.22 7.11
CA GLU A 45 -6.82 -0.23 7.25
C GLU A 45 -6.53 -0.89 5.89
N ALA A 46 -6.01 -2.13 5.92
CA ALA A 46 -5.97 -3.01 4.75
C ALA A 46 -6.80 -4.27 5.05
N VAL A 47 -7.73 -4.62 4.17
CA VAL A 47 -8.63 -5.76 4.34
C VAL A 47 -8.48 -6.72 3.17
N TYR A 48 -8.16 -7.97 3.48
CA TYR A 48 -8.09 -9.06 2.53
C TYR A 48 -9.32 -9.94 2.72
N THR A 49 -10.13 -10.10 1.67
CA THR A 49 -11.31 -10.95 1.69
C THR A 49 -11.04 -12.21 0.88
N GLY A 50 -11.18 -13.36 1.52
CA GLY A 50 -11.03 -14.68 0.91
C GLY A 50 -12.31 -15.49 1.01
N THR A 51 -12.26 -16.72 0.49
CA THR A 51 -13.41 -17.64 0.48
C THR A 51 -13.79 -18.18 1.85
N ARG A 52 -12.89 -18.09 2.84
CA ARG A 52 -13.08 -18.58 4.20
C ARG A 52 -13.22 -17.46 5.25
N GLY A 53 -13.30 -16.21 4.81
CA GLY A 53 -13.41 -15.06 5.72
C GLY A 53 -12.47 -13.91 5.35
N THR A 54 -12.06 -13.13 6.34
CA THR A 54 -11.33 -11.88 6.14
C THR A 54 -10.12 -11.75 7.06
N LEU A 55 -9.04 -11.19 6.54
CA LEU A 55 -7.90 -10.72 7.31
C LEU A 55 -7.90 -9.18 7.29
N ARG A 56 -7.91 -8.56 8.46
CA ARG A 56 -7.87 -7.10 8.62
C ARG A 56 -6.57 -6.68 9.29
N ILE A 57 -5.82 -5.82 8.62
CA ILE A 57 -4.70 -5.07 9.19
C ILE A 57 -5.26 -3.74 9.71
N HIS A 58 -5.10 -3.50 11.01
CA HIS A 58 -5.65 -2.31 11.67
C HIS A 58 -4.79 -1.06 11.46
N ARG A 59 -5.36 0.10 11.76
CA ARG A 59 -4.66 1.39 11.69
C ARG A 59 -3.42 1.44 12.61
N ALA A 60 -2.28 1.95 12.15
CA ALA A 60 -2.00 2.41 10.78
C ALA A 60 -1.46 1.25 9.93
N ALA A 61 -2.14 0.92 8.82
CA ALA A 61 -1.78 -0.26 8.01
C ALA A 61 -0.38 -0.19 7.37
N HIS A 62 0.25 0.99 7.32
CA HIS A 62 1.62 1.17 6.85
C HIS A 62 2.69 0.96 7.95
N THR A 63 2.28 0.87 9.22
CA THR A 63 3.13 0.47 10.36
C THR A 63 2.31 -0.37 11.37
N PRO A 64 1.76 -1.52 10.95
CA PRO A 64 0.73 -2.21 11.73
C PRO A 64 1.31 -2.95 12.94
N THR A 65 0.60 -2.89 14.06
CA THR A 65 0.90 -3.65 15.30
C THR A 65 -0.23 -4.59 15.70
N ARG A 66 -1.29 -4.65 14.90
CA ARG A 66 -2.47 -5.49 15.18
C ARG A 66 -3.11 -5.95 13.88
N LEU A 67 -3.51 -7.21 13.84
CA LEU A 67 -4.38 -7.77 12.82
C LEU A 67 -5.49 -8.61 13.45
N THR A 68 -6.62 -8.71 12.75
CA THR A 68 -7.72 -9.62 13.11
C THR A 68 -7.98 -10.56 11.95
N LEU A 69 -7.99 -11.86 12.24
CA LEU A 69 -8.42 -12.92 11.34
C LEU A 69 -9.85 -13.31 11.73
N ALA A 70 -10.79 -13.16 10.80
CA ALA A 70 -12.17 -13.61 10.97
C ALA A 70 -12.43 -14.76 9.99
N LEU A 71 -12.64 -15.97 10.51
CA LEU A 71 -12.97 -17.16 9.74
C LEU A 71 -14.48 -17.38 9.74
N THR A 72 -15.07 -17.52 8.55
CA THR A 72 -16.50 -17.71 8.36
C THR A 72 -16.79 -19.18 8.14
N ALA A 73 -17.39 -19.84 9.14
CA ALA A 73 -17.84 -21.23 9.03
C ALA A 73 -19.22 -21.33 8.37
N SER A 74 -20.08 -20.34 8.61
CA SER A 74 -21.40 -20.23 7.99
C SER A 74 -21.84 -18.76 7.88
N ARG A 75 -23.03 -18.49 7.32
CA ARG A 75 -23.56 -17.10 7.23
C ARG A 75 -23.75 -16.43 8.61
N GLU A 76 -23.86 -17.22 9.66
CA GLU A 76 -24.16 -16.76 11.02
C GLU A 76 -23.01 -17.03 12.00
N GLU A 77 -22.03 -17.84 11.62
CA GLU A 77 -20.92 -18.27 12.46
C GLU A 77 -19.59 -17.73 11.94
N VAL A 78 -19.01 -16.83 12.73
CA VAL A 78 -17.70 -16.22 12.49
C VAL A 78 -16.85 -16.39 13.75
N GLU A 79 -15.67 -16.98 13.58
CA GLU A 79 -14.64 -17.06 14.61
C GLU A 79 -13.61 -15.95 14.36
N GLU A 80 -13.37 -15.10 15.37
CA GLU A 80 -12.41 -14.01 15.28
C GLU A 80 -11.22 -14.23 16.22
N GLU A 81 -10.01 -14.07 15.69
CA GLU A 81 -8.78 -14.08 16.44
C GLU A 81 -8.00 -12.79 16.17
N THR A 82 -7.53 -12.15 17.24
CA THR A 82 -6.74 -10.92 17.14
C THR A 82 -5.30 -11.19 17.57
N TYR A 83 -4.37 -10.70 16.77
CA TYR A 83 -2.94 -10.84 16.98
C TYR A 83 -2.33 -9.47 17.19
N GLU A 84 -1.44 -9.36 18.18
CA GLU A 84 -0.72 -8.15 18.51
C GLU A 84 0.78 -8.35 18.28
N PHE A 85 1.41 -7.36 17.65
CA PHE A 85 2.81 -7.32 17.29
C PHE A 85 3.39 -6.03 17.87
N PRO A 86 3.95 -6.07 19.09
CA PRO A 86 4.50 -4.88 19.72
C PRO A 86 5.67 -4.35 18.90
N LEU A 87 5.79 -3.03 18.83
CA LEU A 87 6.94 -2.38 18.22
C LEU A 87 8.22 -2.72 19.00
N PRO A 88 9.38 -2.71 18.32
CA PRO A 88 10.65 -2.97 18.97
C PRO A 88 10.95 -1.84 19.98
N PRO A 89 11.67 -2.15 21.06
CA PRO A 89 11.99 -1.16 22.08
C PRO A 89 12.87 -0.05 21.51
N VAL A 90 12.63 1.19 21.96
CA VAL A 90 13.48 2.33 21.63
C VAL A 90 14.73 2.29 22.50
N PRO A 91 15.95 2.30 21.91
CA PRO A 91 17.18 2.42 22.70
C PRO A 91 17.18 3.70 23.54
N GLU A 92 17.69 3.63 24.77
CA GLU A 92 17.69 4.77 25.71
C GLU A 92 18.42 6.01 25.16
N ALA A 93 19.46 5.80 24.36
CA ALA A 93 20.23 6.86 23.72
C ALA A 93 19.66 7.33 22.36
N ALA A 94 18.53 6.79 21.92
CA ALA A 94 17.96 7.15 20.62
C ALA A 94 17.39 8.58 20.63
N LEU A 95 17.60 9.29 19.53
CA LEU A 95 16.89 10.55 19.29
C LEU A 95 15.39 10.28 19.10
N PRO A 96 14.52 11.25 19.42
CA PRO A 96 13.09 11.12 19.15
C PRO A 96 12.81 10.90 17.67
N PHE A 97 11.87 10.01 17.35
CA PHE A 97 11.40 9.81 15.99
C PHE A 97 10.43 10.92 15.56
N ASN A 98 10.54 11.34 14.30
CA ASN A 98 9.64 12.36 13.73
C ASN A 98 8.24 11.80 13.43
N TYR A 99 8.13 10.50 13.15
CA TYR A 99 6.88 9.85 12.74
C TYR A 99 6.54 8.69 13.68
N PRO A 100 5.24 8.47 13.99
CA PRO A 100 4.81 7.31 14.75
C PRO A 100 5.20 5.99 14.07
N GLY A 101 5.51 4.96 14.86
CA GLY A 101 5.85 3.63 14.34
C GLY A 101 7.25 3.50 13.72
N SER A 102 8.03 4.57 13.65
CA SER A 102 9.39 4.54 13.05
C SER A 102 10.39 3.62 13.75
N GLN A 103 10.09 3.10 14.96
CA GLN A 103 10.88 2.01 15.54
C GLN A 103 10.91 0.78 14.63
N GLY A 104 9.83 0.55 13.88
CA GLY A 104 9.70 -0.57 12.96
C GLY A 104 10.69 -0.56 11.78
N PHE A 105 11.35 0.57 11.49
CA PHE A 105 12.40 0.60 10.46
C PHE A 105 13.58 -0.32 10.76
N ILE A 106 13.74 -0.79 11.99
CA ILE A 106 14.73 -1.82 12.30
C ILE A 106 14.49 -3.11 11.49
N TYR A 107 13.23 -3.46 11.19
CA TYR A 107 12.90 -4.68 10.46
C TYR A 107 13.41 -4.64 9.02
N GLU A 108 13.23 -3.53 8.30
CA GLU A 108 13.78 -3.37 6.94
C GLU A 108 15.31 -3.27 6.96
N ALA A 109 15.89 -2.62 7.97
CA ALA A 109 17.35 -2.55 8.13
C ALA A 109 17.95 -3.95 8.38
N GLU A 110 17.30 -4.78 9.19
CA GLU A 110 17.70 -6.16 9.45
C GLU A 110 17.58 -7.04 8.20
N ALA A 111 16.50 -6.88 7.41
CA ALA A 111 16.31 -7.59 6.15
C ALA A 111 17.43 -7.26 5.15
N VAL A 112 17.76 -5.97 4.97
CA VAL A 112 18.87 -5.52 4.12
C VAL A 112 20.20 -6.08 4.62
N HIS A 113 20.47 -6.01 5.92
CA HIS A 113 21.68 -6.58 6.49
C HIS A 113 21.78 -8.10 6.28
N ALA A 114 20.67 -8.83 6.37
CA ALA A 114 20.63 -10.26 6.11
C ALA A 114 20.94 -10.58 4.65
N ALA A 115 20.34 -9.86 3.71
CA ALA A 115 20.60 -10.01 2.28
C ALA A 115 22.09 -9.75 1.93
N LEU A 116 22.66 -8.65 2.43
CA LEU A 116 24.06 -8.31 2.21
C LEU A 116 25.02 -9.35 2.79
N ARG A 117 24.77 -9.85 4.01
CA ARG A 117 25.56 -10.93 4.62
C ARG A 117 25.50 -12.22 3.83
N ALA A 118 24.37 -12.49 3.18
CA ALA A 118 24.20 -13.64 2.30
C ALA A 118 24.77 -13.44 0.89
N GLY A 119 25.37 -12.27 0.59
CA GLY A 119 25.92 -11.95 -0.73
C GLY A 119 24.86 -11.72 -1.81
N LYS A 120 23.62 -11.39 -1.41
CA LYS A 120 22.52 -11.09 -2.34
C LYS A 120 22.58 -9.64 -2.81
N LEU A 121 21.97 -9.38 -3.97
CA LEU A 121 21.86 -8.04 -4.56
C LEU A 121 20.50 -7.37 -4.28
N GLU A 122 19.55 -8.13 -3.72
CA GLU A 122 18.20 -7.68 -3.37
C GLU A 122 17.63 -8.51 -2.21
N CYS A 123 16.50 -8.07 -1.66
CA CYS A 123 15.76 -8.77 -0.60
C CYS A 123 14.70 -9.68 -1.23
N ASP A 124 14.58 -10.93 -0.77
CA ASP A 124 13.60 -11.88 -1.30
C ASP A 124 12.14 -11.47 -1.00
N ASP A 125 11.91 -10.75 0.10
CA ASP A 125 10.57 -10.30 0.50
C ASP A 125 10.04 -9.12 -0.34
N TRP A 126 10.94 -8.41 -1.04
CA TRP A 126 10.61 -7.30 -1.93
C TRP A 126 11.70 -7.12 -2.99
N THR A 127 11.46 -7.71 -4.15
CA THR A 127 12.44 -7.75 -5.25
C THR A 127 12.48 -6.44 -6.04
N HIS A 128 13.49 -6.30 -6.89
CA HIS A 128 13.54 -5.21 -7.87
C HIS A 128 12.34 -5.25 -8.82
N GLU A 129 11.91 -6.45 -9.23
CA GLU A 129 10.72 -6.63 -10.08
C GLU A 129 9.45 -6.16 -9.38
N ASP A 130 9.28 -6.44 -8.09
CA ASP A 130 8.15 -5.95 -7.28
C ASP A 130 8.12 -4.41 -7.24
N SER A 131 9.29 -3.79 -7.08
CA SER A 131 9.44 -2.33 -7.08
C SER A 131 9.06 -1.72 -8.44
N VAL A 132 9.56 -2.28 -9.54
CA VAL A 132 9.25 -1.81 -10.91
C VAL A 132 7.78 -2.00 -11.23
N THR A 133 7.20 -3.15 -10.87
CA THR A 133 5.78 -3.45 -11.08
C THR A 133 4.88 -2.50 -10.29
N THR A 134 5.22 -2.25 -9.02
CA THR A 134 4.50 -1.30 -8.17
C THR A 134 4.54 0.10 -8.76
N GLN A 135 5.71 0.56 -9.21
CA GLN A 135 5.85 1.87 -9.86
C GLN A 135 5.03 1.96 -11.15
N ALA A 136 5.02 0.91 -11.97
CA ALA A 136 4.23 0.88 -13.20
C ALA A 136 2.72 0.99 -12.92
N CYS A 137 2.23 0.35 -11.86
CA CYS A 137 0.85 0.49 -11.39
C CYS A 137 0.53 1.92 -10.94
N ILE A 138 1.39 2.53 -10.11
CA ILE A 138 1.24 3.91 -9.65
C ILE A 138 1.20 4.88 -10.84
N ASP A 139 2.11 4.72 -11.79
CA ASP A 139 2.17 5.54 -13.00
C ASP A 139 0.91 5.40 -13.87
N ALA A 140 0.39 4.17 -14.01
CA ALA A 140 -0.83 3.90 -14.75
C ALA A 140 -2.06 4.54 -14.08
N ILE A 141 -2.15 4.50 -12.75
CA ILE A 141 -3.20 5.17 -11.98
C ILE A 141 -3.06 6.69 -12.14
N ARG A 142 -1.86 7.23 -11.97
CA ARG A 142 -1.58 8.67 -12.04
C ARG A 142 -1.92 9.25 -13.40
N ARG A 143 -1.60 8.56 -14.50
CA ARG A 143 -1.94 8.99 -15.88
C ARG A 143 -3.46 9.13 -16.12
N GLN A 144 -4.29 8.41 -15.36
CA GLN A 144 -5.75 8.50 -15.47
C GLN A 144 -6.33 9.66 -14.65
N VAL A 145 -5.56 10.23 -13.71
CA VAL A 145 -6.01 11.28 -12.80
C VAL A 145 -5.41 12.64 -13.15
N VAL A 146 -4.13 12.68 -13.50
CA VAL A 146 -3.41 13.91 -13.84
C VAL A 146 -3.46 14.09 -15.36
N THR A 147 -4.34 14.96 -15.84
CA THR A 147 -4.33 15.37 -17.25
C THR A 147 -3.09 16.23 -17.53
N PRO A 148 -2.34 15.98 -18.63
CA PRO A 148 -1.29 16.89 -19.08
C PRO A 148 -1.85 18.31 -19.27
N ARG A 149 -1.05 19.36 -18.98
CA ARG A 149 -1.39 20.75 -19.33
C ARG A 149 -1.73 20.80 -20.83
N ASP A 150 -2.93 21.28 -21.14
CA ASP A 150 -3.46 21.69 -22.44
C ASP A 150 -3.03 20.90 -23.70
N GLY A 151 -3.97 20.13 -24.28
CA GLY A 151 -4.09 20.10 -25.74
C GLY A 151 -4.20 18.76 -26.48
N HIS A 152 -3.96 17.60 -25.87
CA HIS A 152 -4.09 16.33 -26.59
C HIS A 152 -4.83 15.26 -25.79
N VAL A 153 -6.15 15.36 -25.79
CA VAL A 153 -7.01 14.19 -25.59
C VAL A 153 -6.82 13.31 -26.83
N LYS A 154 -5.97 12.29 -26.76
CA LYS A 154 -6.07 11.18 -27.71
C LYS A 154 -7.38 10.47 -27.39
N HIS A 155 -8.40 10.67 -28.23
CA HIS A 155 -9.57 9.80 -28.24
C HIS A 155 -9.06 8.37 -28.37
N LEU A 156 -9.30 7.56 -27.33
CA LEU A 156 -9.18 6.11 -27.43
C LEU A 156 -10.33 5.66 -28.32
N GLU A 157 -10.04 5.38 -29.59
CA GLU A 157 -10.95 4.59 -30.41
C GLU A 157 -11.06 3.21 -29.78
N ALA A 158 -12.29 2.85 -29.42
CA ALA A 158 -12.63 1.51 -29.01
C ALA A 158 -12.34 0.56 -30.19
N VAL A 159 -11.36 -0.32 -30.01
CA VAL A 159 -11.17 -1.44 -30.95
C VAL A 159 -12.23 -2.47 -30.62
N SER A 160 -13.14 -2.67 -31.58
CA SER A 160 -14.15 -3.73 -31.65
C SER A 160 -13.53 -5.12 -31.72
#